data_AF-A0A924RLK8-F1
#
_entry.id   AF-A0A924RLK8-F1
#
_cell.length_a   1.000
_cell.length_b   1.000
_cell.length_c   1.000
_cell.angle_alpha   90.00
_cell.angle_beta   90.00
_cell.angle_gamma   90.00
#
_symmetry.space_group_name_H-M   'P 1'
#
loop_
_entity.id
_entity.type
_entity.pdbx_description
1 polymer ?
#
loop_
_entity_poly.entity_id
_entity_poly.type
_entity_poly.pdbx_seq_one_letter_code
_entity_poly.pdbx_strand_id
1 'polypeptide(L)' 'MRTVVAGVRAAGRRPVLVSAESAAALEQLGAAPRQVVDLRTTEDQRLLTRRPVGSASLDVDLWLGPVSSGPS' A
#
# COMPACT_ATOMS: atom_id res chain seq x y z
N MET A 1 -2.84 2.44 15.89
CA MET A 1 -1.71 1.75 15.25
C MET A 1 -0.81 1.00 16.24
N ARG A 2 -0.25 1.64 17.28
CA ARG A 2 0.66 0.98 18.26
C ARG A 2 0.13 -0.32 18.86
N THR A 3 -1.14 -0.38 19.26
CA THR A 3 -1.76 -1.57 19.87
C THR A 3 -1.79 -2.77 18.91
N VAL A 4 -2.10 -2.53 17.63
CA VAL A 4 -2.13 -3.59 16.60
C VAL A 4 -0.72 -4.13 16.35
N VAL A 5 0.26 -3.24 16.20
CA VAL A 5 1.68 -3.60 16.03
C VAL A 5 2.18 -4.43 17.22
N ALA A 6 1.84 -4.03 18.44
CA ALA A 6 2.20 -4.76 19.65
C ALA A 6 1.57 -6.17 19.69
N GLY A 7 0.29 -6.29 19.36
CA GLY A 7 -0.40 -7.59 19.32
C GLY A 7 0.20 -8.55 18.27
N VAL A 8 0.52 -8.04 17.08
CA VAL A 8 1.19 -8.83 16.02
C VAL A 8 2.56 -9.32 16.49
N ARG A 9 3.34 -8.47 17.16
CA ARG A 9 4.64 -8.84 17.72
C ARG A 9 4.51 -9.85 18.86
N ALA A 10 3.54 -9.68 19.75
CA ALA A 10 3.27 -10.61 20.85
C ALA A 10 2.91 -12.02 20.36
N ALA A 11 2.30 -12.13 19.17
CA ALA A 11 2.05 -13.40 18.49
C ALA A 11 3.27 -13.98 17.76
N GLY A 12 4.48 -13.42 17.95
CA GLY A 12 5.72 -13.85 17.31
C GLY A 12 5.82 -13.49 15.82
N ARG A 13 4.99 -12.56 15.33
CA ARG A 13 4.94 -12.17 13.91
C ARG A 13 5.59 -10.81 13.67
N ARG A 14 5.97 -10.55 12.42
CA ARG A 14 6.58 -9.29 11.99
C ARG A 14 5.53 -8.44 11.25
N PRO A 15 5.15 -7.26 11.78
CA PRO A 15 4.21 -6.39 11.12
C PRO A 15 4.85 -5.71 9.90
N VAL A 16 4.11 -5.69 8.78
CA VAL A 16 4.43 -4.96 7.54
C VAL A 16 3.30 -3.96 7.30
N LEU A 17 3.65 -2.71 7.04
CA LEU A 17 2.69 -1.68 6.63
C LEU A 17 2.52 -1.68 5.13
N VAL A 18 1.34 -1.30 4.68
CA VAL A 18 0.94 -1.26 3.27
C VAL A 18 0.29 0.10 2.98
N SER A 19 0.61 0.69 1.84
CA SER A 19 -0.03 1.91 1.34
C SER A 19 -0.20 1.82 -0.18
N ALA A 20 -1.39 2.17 -0.67
CA ALA A 20 -1.69 2.24 -2.10
C ALA A 20 -1.61 3.68 -2.64
N GLU A 21 -1.38 4.67 -1.77
CA GLU A 21 -1.41 6.08 -2.13
C GLU A 21 0.00 6.70 -2.15
N SER A 22 0.81 6.41 -1.13
CA SER A 22 2.13 7.04 -1.02
C SER A 22 3.10 6.29 -0.10
N ALA A 23 4.39 6.42 -0.43
CA ALA A 23 5.50 6.07 0.44
C ALA A 23 5.52 6.91 1.73
N ALA A 24 5.24 8.21 1.63
CA ALA A 24 5.29 9.17 2.73
C ALA A 24 4.36 8.80 3.90
N ALA A 25 3.18 8.23 3.62
CA ALA A 25 2.28 7.74 4.67
C ALA A 25 2.92 6.64 5.53
N LEU A 26 3.79 5.82 4.94
CA LEU A 26 4.52 4.76 5.64
C LEU A 26 5.72 5.32 6.42
N GLU A 27 6.42 6.31 5.86
CA GLU A 27 7.54 7.00 6.52
C GLU A 27 7.10 7.71 7.79
N GLN A 28 5.93 8.38 7.78
CA GLN A 28 5.34 9.01 8.96
C GLN A 28 5.03 8.01 10.09
N LEU A 29 4.87 6.74 9.76
CA LEU A 29 4.67 5.65 10.71
C LEU A 29 5.99 4.96 11.11
N GLY A 30 7.13 5.50 10.68
CA GLY A 30 8.47 4.98 11.00
C GLY A 30 8.84 3.74 10.21
N ALA A 31 8.20 3.47 9.06
CA ALA A 31 8.63 2.42 8.15
C ALA A 31 9.64 2.93 7.12
N ALA A 32 10.44 2.02 6.58
CA ALA A 32 11.26 2.25 5.40
C ALA A 32 10.52 1.62 4.19
N PRO A 33 9.73 2.39 3.43
CA PRO A 33 8.90 1.84 2.38
C PRO A 33 9.72 1.46 1.14
N ARG A 34 9.24 0.42 0.46
CA ARG A 34 9.68 -0.02 -0.86
C ARG A 34 8.45 -0.17 -1.74
N GLN A 35 8.50 0.37 -2.95
CA GLN A 35 7.48 0.13 -3.97
C GLN A 35 7.60 -1.32 -4.45
N VAL A 36 6.48 -2.03 -4.45
CA VAL A 36 6.39 -3.41 -4.95
C VAL A 36 5.44 -3.55 -6.12
N VAL A 37 4.57 -2.56 -6.34
CA VAL A 37 3.80 -2.40 -7.57
C VAL A 37 3.93 -0.95 -8.01
N ASP A 38 4.33 -0.80 -9.27
CA ASP A 38 4.28 0.42 -10.06
C ASP A 38 3.72 0.00 -11.42
N LEU A 39 2.43 0.24 -11.62
CA LEU A 39 1.74 -0.15 -12.84
C LEU A 39 0.93 1.01 -13.36
N ARG A 40 1.34 1.49 -14.53
CA ARG A 40 0.54 2.38 -15.37
C ARG A 40 -0.02 1.59 -16.54
N THR A 41 -1.33 1.50 -16.62
CA THR A 41 -2.01 0.81 -17.72
C THR A 41 -3.20 1.64 -18.23
N THR A 42 -3.75 1.20 -19.35
CA THR A 42 -4.96 1.75 -19.94
C THR A 42 -6.01 0.65 -19.93
N GLU A 43 -7.15 0.90 -19.29
CA GLU A 43 -8.27 -0.03 -19.26
C GLU A 43 -9.45 0.54 -20.04
N ASP A 44 -10.35 -0.32 -20.51
CA ASP A 44 -11.64 0.13 -21.00
C ASP A 44 -12.40 0.86 -19.88
N GLN A 45 -13.09 1.96 -20.23
CA GLN A 45 -13.92 2.67 -19.26
C GLN A 45 -14.90 1.70 -18.59
N ARG A 46 -14.82 1.58 -17.26
CA ARG A 46 -15.62 0.64 -16.46
C ARG A 46 -17.08 1.07 -16.38
N LEU A 47 -17.84 0.80 -17.44
CA LEU A 47 -19.28 0.92 -17.50
C LEU A 47 -19.88 -0.49 -17.44
N LEU A 48 -20.28 -0.94 -16.25
CA LEU A 48 -20.84 -2.28 -16.03
C LEU A 48 -22.20 -2.51 -16.73
N THR A 49 -22.80 -1.45 -17.29
CA THR A 49 -24.15 -1.46 -17.87
C THR A 49 -24.20 -1.12 -19.36
N ARG A 50 -23.09 -0.68 -19.97
CA ARG A 50 -23.03 -0.34 -21.40
C ARG A 50 -21.63 -0.52 -21.96
N ARG A 51 -21.55 -0.73 -23.28
CA ARG A 51 -20.27 -0.84 -23.99
C ARG A 51 -19.41 0.42 -23.74
N PRO A 52 -18.13 0.29 -23.39
CA PRO A 52 -17.21 1.41 -23.27
C PRO A 52 -17.08 2.14 -24.62
N VAL A 53 -17.00 3.47 -24.59
CA VAL A 53 -16.76 4.31 -25.78
C VAL A 53 -15.34 4.87 -25.83
N GLY A 54 -14.50 4.46 -24.87
CA GLY A 54 -13.11 4.89 -24.77
C GLY A 54 -12.39 4.14 -23.65
N SER A 55 -11.12 4.46 -23.49
CA SER A 55 -10.28 3.95 -22.43
C SER A 55 -10.08 4.99 -21.32
N ALA A 56 -9.62 4.51 -20.16
CA ALA A 56 -9.23 5.31 -19.01
C ALA A 56 -7.85 4.85 -18.53
N SER A 57 -7.02 5.79 -18.09
CA SER A 57 -5.76 5.45 -17.42
C SER A 57 -6.05 4.85 -16.05
N LEU A 58 -5.34 3.77 -15.71
CA LEU A 58 -5.31 3.19 -14.38
C LEU A 58 -3.86 3.19 -13.91
N ASP A 59 -3.62 3.88 -12.80
CA ASP A 59 -2.38 3.81 -12.05
C ASP A 59 -2.61 2.94 -10.81
N VAL A 60 -1.77 1.93 -10.62
CA VAL A 60 -1.78 1.05 -9.44
C VAL A 60 -0.42 1.13 -8.78
N ASP A 61 -0.42 1.65 -7.56
CA ASP A 61 0.76 1.75 -6.71
C ASP A 61 0.59 0.88 -5.46
N LEU A 62 1.67 0.21 -5.06
CA LEU A 62 1.71 -0.49 -3.79
C LEU A 62 3.08 -0.33 -3.14
N TRP A 63 3.06 0.18 -1.92
CA TRP A 63 4.22 0.37 -1.07
C TRP A 63 4.13 -0.53 0.15
N LEU A 64 5.24 -1.17 0.50
CA LEU A 64 5.37 -2.00 1.69
C LEU A 64 6.57 -1.56 2.52
N GLY A 65 6.48 -1.65 3.84
CA GLY A 65 7.64 -1.38 4.69
C GLY A 65 7.52 -2.05 6.06
N PRO A 66 8.61 -2.58 6.64
CA PRO A 66 8.60 -3.06 8.01
C PRO A 66 8.35 -1.89 8.97
N VAL A 67 7.57 -2.12 10.03
CA VAL A 67 7.47 -1.15 11.12
C VAL A 67 8.77 -1.17 11.92
N SER A 68 9.57 -0.10 11.88
CA SER A 68 10.72 0.01 12.78
C SER A 68 10.22 0.02 14.23
N SER A 69 10.77 -0.83 15.07
CA SER A 69 10.80 -0.55 16.50
C SER A 69 11.73 0.65 16.65
N GLY A 70 11.25 1.78 17.18
CA GLY A 70 12.13 2.88 17.60
C GLY A 70 13.27 2.37 18.50
N PRO A 71 14.35 3.17 18.69
CA PRO A 71 15.61 2.69 19.23
C PRO A 71 15.42 2.01 20.59
N SER A 72 16.13 0.88 20.76
CA SER A 72 16.29 0.16 22.02
C SER A 72 17.12 0.96 23.01
#